data_AF-A0A0D6L8K8-F1
#
_entry.id   AF-A0A0D6L8K8-F1
#
_cell.length_a   1.000
_cell.length_b   1.000
_cell.length_c   1.000
_cell.angle_alpha   90.00
_cell.angle_beta   90.00
_cell.angle_gamma   90.00
#
_symmetry.space_group_name_H-M   'P 1'
#
loop_
_entity.id
_entity.type
_entity.pdbx_description
1 polymer ?
#
loop_
_entity_poly.entity_id
_entity_poly.type
_entity_poly.pdbx_seq_one_letter_code
_entity_poly.pdbx_strand_id
1 'polypeptide(L)' 'MKSQSRTHPRVRHAACNAIGQMSSDFAPTLQKKCHEWVVPALMNAMMDSSCARVSAHAAAALINFCEDCPKQVSARDAML' A
#
# COMPACT_ATOMS: atom_id res chain seq x y z
N MET A 1 -18.59 16.67 -12.17
CA MET A 1 -18.11 15.36 -12.67
C MET A 1 -17.80 14.48 -11.47
N LYS A 2 -18.58 13.42 -11.22
CA LYS A 2 -18.38 12.54 -10.05
C LYS A 2 -17.12 11.70 -10.29
N SER A 3 -16.24 11.66 -9.29
CA SER A 3 -14.91 11.04 -9.26
C SER A 3 -14.92 9.50 -9.30
N GLN A 4 -15.62 8.90 -10.28
CA GLN A 4 -15.70 7.44 -10.43
C GLN A 4 -14.32 6.75 -10.57
N SER A 5 -13.28 7.51 -10.92
CA SER A 5 -11.89 7.05 -10.90
C SER A 5 -11.49 6.41 -9.57
N ARG A 6 -11.84 6.98 -8.40
CA ARG A 6 -11.36 6.46 -7.11
C ARG A 6 -12.11 5.22 -6.63
N THR A 7 -13.33 4.99 -7.10
CA THR A 7 -14.17 3.87 -6.67
C THR A 7 -14.05 2.65 -7.58
N HIS A 8 -13.59 2.81 -8.83
CA HIS A 8 -13.56 1.71 -9.78
C HIS A 8 -12.52 0.65 -9.38
N PRO A 9 -12.88 -0.64 -9.27
CA PRO A 9 -11.98 -1.71 -8.82
C PRO A 9 -10.64 -1.78 -9.58
N ARG A 10 -10.66 -1.55 -10.91
CA ARG A 10 -9.43 -1.54 -11.73
C ARG A 10 -8.47 -0.40 -11.36
N VAL A 11 -8.98 0.77 -11.00
CA VAL A 11 -8.12 1.92 -10.63
C VAL A 11 -7.50 1.68 -9.26
N ARG A 12 -8.29 1.16 -8.31
CA ARG A 12 -7.79 0.78 -6.97
C ARG A 12 -6.71 -0.29 -7.06
N HIS A 13 -6.94 -1.32 -7.88
CA HIS A 13 -5.93 -2.35 -8.15
C HIS A 13 -4.66 -1.74 -8.75
N ALA A 14 -4.78 -0.90 -9.78
CA ALA A 14 -3.64 -0.25 -10.42
C ALA A 14 -2.86 0.64 -9.44
N ALA A 15 -3.56 1.34 -8.54
CA ALA A 15 -2.94 2.13 -7.48
C ALA A 15 -2.15 1.27 -6.50
N CYS A 16 -2.72 0.15 -6.01
CA CYS A 16 -2.00 -0.79 -5.14
C CYS A 16 -0.76 -1.33 -5.84
N ASN A 17 -0.88 -1.69 -7.13
CA ASN A 17 0.25 -2.19 -7.91
C ASN A 17 1.36 -1.14 -8.07
N ALA A 18 1.01 0.10 -8.37
CA ALA A 18 1.96 1.19 -8.48
C ALA A 18 2.69 1.41 -7.15
N ILE A 19 1.96 1.43 -6.03
CA ILE A 19 2.57 1.55 -4.69
C ILE A 19 3.53 0.40 -4.41
N GLY A 20 3.13 -0.84 -4.71
CA GLY A 20 3.99 -2.02 -4.52
C GLY A 20 5.28 -1.96 -5.34
N GLN A 21 5.22 -1.49 -6.59
CA GLN A 21 6.42 -1.33 -7.43
C GLN A 21 7.32 -0.18 -6.93
N MET A 22 6.73 0.98 -6.65
CA MET A 22 7.46 2.12 -6.09
C MET A 22 8.14 1.78 -4.76
N SER A 23 7.58 0.84 -3.99
CA SER A 23 8.16 0.41 -2.71
C SER A 23 9.50 -0.28 -2.87
N SER A 24 9.67 -1.06 -3.94
CA SER A 24 10.96 -1.67 -4.28
C SER A 24 11.87 -0.68 -5.00
N ASP A 25 11.34 0.06 -5.99
CA ASP A 25 12.13 0.97 -6.83
C ASP A 25 12.77 2.13 -6.03
N PHE A 26 12.09 2.60 -4.98
CA PHE A 26 12.53 3.73 -4.17
C PHE A 26 12.94 3.34 -2.75
N ALA A 27 13.17 2.05 -2.51
CA ALA A 27 13.69 1.59 -1.23
C ALA A 27 15.09 2.17 -0.92
N PRO A 28 15.40 2.49 0.35
CA PRO A 28 14.53 2.52 1.53
C PRO A 28 13.86 3.90 1.73
N THR A 29 13.96 4.80 0.75
CA THR A 29 13.56 6.21 0.89
C THR A 29 12.06 6.34 1.04
N LEU A 30 11.29 5.59 0.25
CA LEU A 30 9.83 5.61 0.30
C LEU A 30 9.32 5.14 1.67
N GLN A 31 9.91 4.09 2.22
CA GLN A 31 9.59 3.57 3.55
C GLN A 31 9.89 4.62 4.62
N LYS A 32 11.08 5.23 4.59
CA LYS A 32 11.47 6.24 5.58
C LYS A 32 10.61 7.49 5.56
N LYS A 33 10.17 7.94 4.39
CA LYS A 33 9.51 9.25 4.23
C LYS A 33 7.99 9.18 4.15
N CYS A 34 7.44 8.04 3.75
CA CYS A 34 6.02 7.95 3.37
C CYS A 34 5.26 6.84 4.11
N HIS A 35 5.88 6.12 5.08
CA HIS A 35 5.20 5.04 5.80
C HIS A 35 3.89 5.47 6.46
N GLU A 36 3.84 6.67 7.04
CA GLU A 36 2.64 7.25 7.67
C GLU A 36 1.44 7.38 6.72
N TRP A 37 1.68 7.42 5.41
CA TRP A 37 0.63 7.53 4.38
C TRP A 37 0.38 6.21 3.68
N VAL A 38 1.45 5.47 3.36
CA VAL A 38 1.39 4.24 2.55
C VAL A 38 0.81 3.09 3.36
N VAL A 39 1.24 2.90 4.61
CA VAL A 39 0.79 1.76 5.44
C VAL A 39 -0.71 1.84 5.72
N PRO A 40 -1.27 2.97 6.21
CA PRO A 40 -2.71 3.06 6.45
C PRO A 40 -3.54 2.95 5.16
N ALA A 41 -3.04 3.48 4.04
CA ALA A 41 -3.74 3.40 2.76
C ALA A 41 -3.84 1.95 2.26
N LEU A 42 -2.74 1.19 2.34
CA LEU A 42 -2.72 -0.23 1.95
C LEU A 42 -3.54 -1.08 2.92
N MET A 43 -3.48 -0.83 4.23
CA MET A 43 -4.32 -1.53 5.21
C MET A 43 -5.81 -1.30 4.93
N ASN A 44 -6.23 -0.06 4.69
CA ASN A 44 -7.62 0.25 4.36
C ASN A 44 -8.06 -0.43 3.04
N ALA A 45 -7.19 -0.46 2.03
CA ALA A 45 -7.48 -1.17 0.78
C ALA A 45 -7.54 -2.70 0.96
N MET A 46 -6.77 -3.24 1.90
CA MET A 46 -6.79 -4.66 2.26
C MET A 46 -8.10 -5.06 2.96
N MET A 47 -8.68 -4.16 3.76
CA MET A 47 -9.96 -4.37 4.42
C MET A 47 -11.17 -4.18 3.50
N ASP A 48 -10.97 -3.82 2.23
CA ASP A 48 -12.05 -3.66 1.26
C ASP A 48 -12.68 -5.00 0.85
N SER A 49 -13.78 -5.37 1.50
CA SER A 49 -14.55 -6.58 1.22
C SER A 49 -15.34 -6.53 -0.09
N SER A 50 -15.43 -5.36 -0.76
CA SER A 50 -16.15 -5.23 -2.03
C SER A 50 -15.42 -5.88 -3.22
N CYS A 51 -14.11 -6.10 -3.11
CA CYS A 51 -13.31 -6.68 -4.18
C CYS A 51 -12.08 -7.43 -3.66
N ALA A 52 -12.18 -8.75 -3.56
CA ALA A 52 -11.09 -9.61 -3.10
C ALA A 52 -9.76 -9.42 -3.87
N ARG A 53 -9.82 -9.08 -5.18
CA ARG A 53 -8.61 -8.79 -5.97
C ARG A 53 -7.90 -7.52 -5.54
N VAL A 54 -8.63 -6.48 -5.14
CA VAL A 54 -8.02 -5.24 -4.62
C VAL A 54 -7.38 -5.51 -3.26
N SER A 55 -8.09 -6.24 -2.38
CA SER A 55 -7.58 -6.63 -1.07
C SER A 55 -6.29 -7.45 -1.16
N ALA A 56 -6.28 -8.51 -1.99
CA ALA A 56 -5.10 -9.34 -2.19
C ALA A 56 -3.90 -8.55 -2.74
N HIS A 57 -4.14 -7.63 -3.68
CA HIS A 57 -3.06 -6.82 -4.26
C HIS A 57 -2.54 -5.74 -3.31
N ALA A 58 -3.41 -5.22 -2.43
CA ALA A 58 -3.00 -4.32 -1.36
C ALA A 58 -2.11 -5.06 -0.33
N ALA A 59 -2.43 -6.31 -0.01
CA ALA A 59 -1.59 -7.17 0.82
C ALA A 59 -0.23 -7.43 0.17
N ALA A 60 -0.20 -7.76 -1.13
CA ALA A 60 1.05 -7.93 -1.87
C ALA A 60 1.90 -6.64 -1.87
N ALA A 61 1.29 -5.48 -2.11
CA ALA A 61 1.99 -4.20 -2.07
C ALA A 61 2.54 -3.88 -0.67
N LEU A 62 1.84 -4.26 0.40
CA LEU A 62 2.32 -4.07 1.77
C LEU A 62 3.51 -4.98 2.08
N ILE A 63 3.51 -6.21 1.56
CA ILE A 63 4.67 -7.11 1.65
C ILE A 63 5.90 -6.49 0.98
N ASN A 64 5.76 -6.00 -0.26
CA ASN A 64 6.86 -5.32 -0.96
C ASN A 64 7.35 -4.08 -0.20
N PHE A 65 6.44 -3.33 0.41
CA PHE A 65 6.81 -2.19 1.26
C PHE A 65 7.67 -2.62 2.46
N CYS A 66 7.29 -3.70 3.12
CA CYS A 66 7.96 -4.22 4.31
C CYS A 66 9.31 -4.91 4.03
N GLU A 67 9.51 -5.46 2.83
CA GLU A 67 10.71 -6.24 2.47
C GLU A 67 12.01 -5.44 2.67
N ASP A 68 12.05 -4.20 2.18
CA ASP A 68 13.18 -3.28 2.32
C ASP A 68 12.97 -2.21 3.41
N CYS A 69 11.98 -2.41 4.29
CA CYS A 69 11.67 -1.45 5.34
C CYS A 69 12.72 -1.48 6.46
N PRO A 70 13.36 -0.34 6.79
CA PRO A 70 14.31 -0.28 7.90
C PRO A 70 13.64 -0.68 9.22
N LYS A 71 14.33 -1.48 10.04
CA LYS A 71 13.80 -1.98 11.34
C LYS A 71 13.18 -0.90 12.24
N GLN A 72 13.71 0.33 12.19
CA GLN A 72 13.19 1.47 12.97
C GLN A 72 11.79 1.93 12.51
N VAL A 73 11.52 1.84 11.21
CA VAL A 73 10.21 2.17 10.61
C VAL A 73 9.25 1.00 10.86
N SER A 74 9.67 -0.23 10.59
CA SER A 74 8.84 -1.43 10.83
C SER A 74 8.43 -1.57 12.29
N ALA A 75 9.32 -1.28 13.25
CA ALA A 75 9.00 -1.35 14.68
C ALA A 75 7.98 -0.29 15.13
N ARG A 76 7.92 0.86 14.45
CA ARG A 76 6.91 1.91 14.70
C ARG A 76 5.56 1.52 14.14
N ASP A 77 5.54 0.96 12.93
CA ASP A 77 4.30 0.56 12.27
C ASP A 77 3.76 -0.78 12.82
N ALA A 78 4.59 -1.61 13.44
CA ALA A 78 4.20 -2.88 14.09
C ALA A 78 3.56 -2.70 15.49
N MET A 79 3.47 -1.47 16.00
CA MET A 79 2.80 -1.15 17.27
C MET A 79 1.31 -0.75 17.11
N LEU A 80 0.74 -0.98 15.93
CA LEU A 80 -0.71 -0.89 15.69
C LEU A 80 -1.39 -2.24 15.94
#